data_AF-B7KTS8-F1
#
_entry.id   AF-B7KTS8-F1
#
_cell.length_a   1.000
_cell.length_b   1.000
_cell.length_c   1.000
_cell.angle_alpha   90.00
_cell.angle_beta   90.00
_cell.angle_gamma   90.00
#
_symmetry.space_group_name_H-M   'P 1'
#
loop_
_entity.id
_entity.type
_entity.pdbx_description
1 polymer ?
#
loop_
_entity_poly.entity_id
_entity_poly.type
_entity_poly.pdbx_seq_one_letter_code
_entity_poly.pdbx_strand_id
1 'polypeptide(L)'
;MAALTPKSSRLSPTFLATFLGCTTSAAWTLEKQRGLRSAPEAIVDLQADLVQRKGQEHENRCMAALREQRGAPVVIGRGSPEQAMRAARAAMDRGAPLIAQAALADGPWIGYADFLVRVETACPNWVWSYEPWDAKLSHSAQPAHVLQIALYGDLLARVQGRVAEHGALMLGSSDPAVPHVTELFRLAEVRHYVRRAARRLPDALLAEALAPDENRLLEAAE
;
A
#
# COMPACT_ATOMS: atom_id res chain seq x y z
N MET A 1 -13.53 -29.07 10.39
CA MET A 1 -14.42 -27.93 10.10
C MET A 1 -13.74 -26.63 10.50
N ALA A 2 -12.88 -26.09 9.63
CA ALA A 2 -12.33 -24.75 9.85
C ALA A 2 -13.42 -23.74 9.50
N ALA A 3 -13.97 -23.06 10.50
CA ALA A 3 -14.87 -21.93 10.27
C ALA A 3 -14.10 -20.89 9.44
N LEU A 4 -14.52 -20.68 8.20
CA LEU A 4 -14.05 -19.59 7.36
C LEU A 4 -14.53 -18.30 7.99
N THR A 5 -13.68 -17.68 8.81
CA THR A 5 -13.89 -16.33 9.32
C THR A 5 -14.18 -15.41 8.13
N PRO A 6 -15.27 -14.65 8.11
CA PRO A 6 -15.54 -13.72 7.03
C PRO A 6 -14.33 -12.77 6.92
N LYS A 7 -13.70 -12.72 5.74
CA LYS A 7 -12.64 -11.74 5.48
C LYS A 7 -13.28 -10.37 5.54
N SER A 8 -13.04 -9.62 6.62
CA SER A 8 -13.36 -8.19 6.62
C SER A 8 -12.57 -7.55 5.48
N SER A 9 -13.27 -6.90 4.56
CA SER A 9 -12.60 -6.02 3.61
C SER A 9 -11.95 -4.90 4.40
N ARG A 10 -10.72 -4.54 4.02
CA ARG A 10 -9.96 -3.45 4.62
C ARG A 10 -9.78 -2.36 3.57
N LEU A 11 -9.75 -1.11 4.01
CA LEU A 11 -9.52 0.05 3.18
C LEU A 11 -8.05 0.12 2.75
N SER A 12 -7.81 0.45 1.48
CA SER A 12 -6.46 0.66 0.95
C SER A 12 -6.17 2.15 0.69
N PRO A 13 -4.90 2.57 0.67
CA PRO A 13 -4.52 3.91 0.24
C PRO A 13 -5.04 4.26 -1.17
N THR A 14 -5.03 3.29 -2.08
CA THR A 14 -5.61 3.44 -3.42
C THR A 14 -7.09 3.75 -3.35
N PHE A 15 -7.84 3.08 -2.48
CA PHE A 15 -9.26 3.35 -2.28
C PHE A 15 -9.51 4.77 -1.76
N LEU A 16 -8.68 5.27 -0.83
CA LEU A 16 -8.77 6.66 -0.38
C LEU A 16 -8.56 7.65 -1.54
N ALA A 17 -7.56 7.39 -2.40
CA ALA A 17 -7.34 8.21 -3.58
C ALA A 17 -8.54 8.17 -4.54
N THR A 18 -9.12 6.99 -4.77
CA THR A 18 -10.36 6.83 -5.56
C THR A 18 -11.51 7.65 -4.97
N PHE A 19 -11.74 7.57 -3.66
CA PHE A 19 -12.78 8.33 -2.96
C PHE A 19 -12.60 9.83 -3.08
N LEU A 20 -11.37 10.33 -2.90
CA LEU A 20 -11.08 11.76 -2.99
C LEU A 20 -11.19 12.29 -4.42
N GLY A 21 -10.96 11.44 -5.43
CA GLY A 21 -11.17 11.78 -6.83
C GLY A 21 -12.64 11.74 -7.26
N CYS A 22 -13.37 10.70 -6.84
CA CYS A 22 -14.79 10.52 -7.19
C CYS A 22 -15.49 9.57 -6.19
N THR A 23 -16.46 10.12 -5.45
CA THR A 23 -17.26 9.37 -4.47
C THR A 23 -18.05 8.22 -5.11
N THR A 24 -18.61 8.44 -6.30
CA THR A 24 -19.34 7.42 -7.06
C THR A 24 -18.44 6.28 -7.49
N SER A 25 -17.20 6.58 -7.93
CA SER A 25 -16.22 5.55 -8.30
C SER A 25 -15.80 4.71 -7.08
N ALA A 26 -15.67 5.33 -5.91
CA ALA A 26 -15.41 4.60 -4.67
C ALA A 26 -16.59 3.68 -4.29
N ALA A 27 -17.83 4.16 -4.38
CA ALA A 27 -19.01 3.32 -4.16
C ALA A 27 -19.04 2.11 -5.11
N TRP A 28 -18.82 2.33 -6.41
CA TRP A 28 -18.76 1.24 -7.39
C TRP A 28 -17.60 0.27 -7.15
N THR A 29 -16.49 0.76 -6.60
CA THR A 29 -15.37 -0.10 -6.20
C THR A 29 -15.79 -1.06 -5.09
N LEU A 30 -16.55 -0.58 -4.10
CA LEU A 30 -17.09 -1.43 -3.03
C LEU A 30 -18.15 -2.41 -3.55
N GLU A 31 -19.09 -1.94 -4.37
CA GLU A 31 -20.09 -2.81 -5.00
C GLU A 31 -19.44 -3.93 -5.81
N LYS A 32 -18.39 -3.62 -6.59
CA LYS A 32 -17.63 -4.62 -7.35
C LYS A 32 -16.93 -5.62 -6.43
N GLN A 33 -16.32 -5.16 -5.34
CA GLN A 33 -15.65 -6.06 -4.37
C GLN A 33 -16.62 -7.04 -3.71
N ARG A 34 -17.90 -6.66 -3.59
CA ARG A 34 -18.99 -7.47 -3.03
C ARG A 34 -19.77 -8.29 -4.06
N GLY A 35 -19.43 -8.18 -5.33
CA GLY A 35 -20.18 -8.82 -6.41
C GLY A 35 -21.58 -8.24 -6.67
N LEU A 36 -21.91 -7.08 -6.10
CA LEU A 36 -23.18 -6.37 -6.33
C LEU A 36 -23.22 -5.67 -7.70
N ARG A 37 -22.04 -5.47 -8.31
CA ARG A 37 -21.87 -4.91 -9.64
C ARG A 37 -21.13 -5.91 -10.51
N SER A 38 -21.71 -6.23 -11.67
CA SER A 38 -21.03 -7.05 -12.67
C SER A 38 -19.75 -6.36 -13.15
N ALA A 39 -18.69 -7.13 -13.31
CA ALA A 39 -17.53 -6.64 -14.03
C ALA A 39 -17.96 -6.29 -15.46
N PRO A 40 -17.39 -5.24 -16.09
CA PRO A 40 -17.49 -5.08 -17.53
C PRO A 40 -17.08 -6.39 -18.20
N GLU A 41 -17.68 -6.72 -19.35
CA GLU A 41 -17.18 -7.82 -20.17
C GLU A 41 -15.66 -7.71 -20.30
N ALA A 42 -14.96 -8.84 -20.16
CA ALA A 42 -13.51 -8.90 -20.20
C ALA A 42 -13.02 -8.61 -21.63
N ILE A 43 -13.06 -7.34 -22.01
CA ILE A 43 -12.37 -6.81 -23.16
C ILE A 43 -10.89 -6.78 -22.79
N VAL A 44 -10.05 -7.40 -23.60
CA VAL A 44 -8.60 -7.30 -23.43
C VAL A 44 -8.21 -5.84 -23.66
N ASP A 45 -7.97 -5.12 -22.58
CA ASP A 45 -7.44 -3.77 -22.63
C ASP A 45 -5.91 -3.85 -22.70
N LEU A 46 -5.41 -3.96 -23.93
CA LEU A 46 -3.97 -4.03 -24.22
C LEU A 46 -3.19 -2.83 -23.65
N GLN A 47 -3.84 -1.68 -23.47
CA GLN A 47 -3.20 -0.50 -22.87
C GLN A 47 -3.06 -0.68 -21.36
N ALA A 48 -4.11 -1.13 -20.68
CA ALA A 48 -4.04 -1.43 -19.25
C ALA A 48 -2.99 -2.52 -18.95
N ASP A 49 -2.94 -3.58 -19.77
CA ASP A 49 -1.95 -4.65 -19.64
C ASP A 49 -0.52 -4.13 -19.84
N LEU A 50 -0.31 -3.27 -20.84
CA LEU A 50 0.98 -2.63 -21.09
C LEU A 50 1.42 -1.77 -19.90
N VAL A 51 0.51 -0.95 -19.36
CA VAL A 51 0.79 -0.08 -18.20
C VAL A 51 1.14 -0.93 -16.97
N GLN A 52 0.40 -2.01 -16.71
CA GLN A 52 0.68 -2.92 -15.59
C GLN A 52 2.05 -3.57 -15.72
N ARG A 53 2.38 -4.11 -16.89
CA ARG A 53 3.69 -4.71 -17.16
C ARG A 53 4.82 -3.71 -16.98
N LYS A 54 4.67 -2.49 -17.52
CA LYS A 54 5.67 -1.42 -17.37
C LYS A 54 5.82 -0.96 -15.93
N GLY A 55 4.73 -0.94 -15.15
CA GLY A 55 4.77 -0.72 -13.71
C GLY A 55 5.63 -1.76 -13.00
N GLN A 56 5.41 -3.06 -13.27
CA GLN A 56 6.20 -4.13 -12.66
C GLN A 56 7.68 -4.08 -13.06
N GLU A 57 7.97 -3.79 -14.34
CA GLU A 57 9.36 -3.57 -14.80
C GLU A 57 10.03 -2.42 -14.05
N HIS A 58 9.31 -1.33 -13.78
CA HIS A 58 9.84 -0.20 -13.03
C HIS A 58 10.06 -0.53 -11.55
N GLU A 59 9.13 -1.20 -10.89
CA GLU A 59 9.31 -1.68 -9.51
C GLU A 59 10.54 -2.59 -9.39
N ASN A 60 10.74 -3.50 -10.36
CA ASN A 60 11.90 -4.38 -10.41
C ASN A 60 13.22 -3.60 -10.56
N ARG A 61 13.25 -2.55 -11.40
CA ARG A 61 14.42 -1.66 -11.53
C ARG A 61 14.69 -0.90 -10.23
N CYS A 62 13.65 -0.40 -9.57
CA CYS A 62 13.76 0.27 -8.27
C CYS A 62 14.32 -0.68 -7.21
N MET A 63 13.80 -1.90 -7.14
CA MET A 63 14.26 -2.94 -6.23
C MET A 63 15.73 -3.29 -6.47
N ALA A 64 16.16 -3.42 -7.73
CA ALA A 64 17.55 -3.71 -8.08
C ALA A 64 18.49 -2.58 -7.60
N ALA A 65 18.12 -1.32 -7.84
CA ALA A 65 18.90 -0.17 -7.38
C ALA A 65 18.98 -0.10 -5.85
N LEU A 66 17.88 -0.33 -5.14
CA LEU A 66 17.87 -0.38 -3.67
C LEU A 66 18.69 -1.56 -3.14
N ARG A 67 18.65 -2.71 -3.81
CA ARG A 67 19.44 -3.88 -3.44
C ARG A 67 20.94 -3.62 -3.50
N GLU A 68 21.41 -2.89 -4.51
CA GLU A 68 22.81 -2.49 -4.61
C GLU A 68 23.22 -1.54 -3.47
N GLN A 69 22.32 -0.65 -3.06
CA GLN A 69 22.59 0.37 -2.03
C GLN A 69 22.43 -0.13 -0.59
N ARG A 70 21.54 -1.10 -0.35
CA ARG A 70 21.09 -1.52 0.99
C ARG A 70 21.29 -3.01 1.27
N GLY A 71 21.61 -3.81 0.25
CA GLY A 71 21.71 -5.26 0.35
C GLY A 71 20.42 -5.99 -0.04
N ALA A 72 20.44 -7.32 0.06
CA ALA A 72 19.34 -8.16 -0.37
C ALA A 72 18.03 -7.85 0.40
N PRO A 73 16.90 -7.61 -0.30
CA PRO A 73 15.63 -7.34 0.35
C PRO A 73 15.05 -8.60 1.00
N VAL A 74 14.39 -8.43 2.15
CA VAL A 74 13.42 -9.42 2.64
C VAL A 74 12.11 -9.19 1.89
N VAL A 75 11.76 -10.08 0.96
CA VAL A 75 10.53 -9.99 0.18
C VAL A 75 9.39 -10.66 0.93
N ILE A 76 8.33 -9.91 1.22
CA ILE A 76 7.14 -10.46 1.88
C ILE A 76 6.24 -11.13 0.82
N GLY A 77 5.99 -12.42 1.01
CA GLY A 77 5.21 -13.23 0.08
C GLY A 77 3.72 -12.91 0.05
N ARG A 78 3.05 -13.31 -1.03
CA ARG A 78 1.60 -13.19 -1.21
C ARG A 78 0.85 -14.26 -0.40
N GLY A 79 0.66 -14.00 0.89
CA GLY A 79 -0.18 -14.79 1.79
C GLY A 79 -1.49 -14.09 2.13
N SER A 80 -2.20 -14.59 3.14
CA SER A 80 -3.26 -13.82 3.79
C SER A 80 -2.70 -12.48 4.32
N PRO A 81 -3.52 -11.41 4.38
CA PRO A 81 -3.11 -10.13 4.99
C PRO A 81 -2.45 -10.32 6.36
N GLU A 82 -2.98 -11.21 7.18
CA GLU A 82 -2.47 -11.51 8.52
C GLU A 82 -1.08 -12.16 8.48
N GLN A 83 -0.85 -13.08 7.55
CA GLN A 83 0.48 -13.67 7.34
C GLN A 83 1.48 -12.63 6.83
N ALA A 84 1.07 -11.78 5.89
CA ALA A 84 1.93 -10.74 5.33
C ALA A 84 2.34 -9.71 6.40
N MET A 85 1.40 -9.26 7.23
CA MET A 85 1.70 -8.33 8.34
C MET A 85 2.66 -8.96 9.36
N ARG A 86 2.47 -10.24 9.73
CA ARG A 86 3.39 -10.94 10.64
C ARG A 86 4.78 -11.08 10.04
N ALA A 87 4.87 -11.41 8.76
CA ALA A 87 6.15 -11.53 8.07
C ALA A 87 6.88 -10.18 7.97
N ALA A 88 6.16 -9.10 7.62
CA ALA A 88 6.70 -7.74 7.60
C ALA A 88 7.21 -7.31 8.98
N ARG A 89 6.42 -7.54 10.03
CA ARG A 89 6.82 -7.28 11.42
C ARG A 89 8.10 -8.05 11.80
N ALA A 90 8.16 -9.35 11.51
CA ALA A 90 9.32 -10.16 11.84
C ALA A 90 10.59 -9.72 11.07
N ALA A 91 10.44 -9.18 9.85
CA ALA A 91 11.56 -8.59 9.12
C ALA A 91 12.04 -7.27 9.77
N MET A 92 11.11 -6.42 10.22
CA MET A 92 11.44 -5.19 10.95
C MET A 92 12.09 -5.46 12.31
N ASP A 93 11.61 -6.47 13.06
CA ASP A 93 12.19 -6.86 14.36
C ASP A 93 13.64 -7.37 14.23
N ARG A 94 13.98 -7.96 13.07
CA ARG A 94 15.35 -8.38 12.75
C ARG A 94 16.23 -7.23 12.21
N GLY A 95 15.67 -6.04 12.04
CA GLY A 95 16.39 -4.89 11.51
C GLY A 95 16.84 -5.07 10.07
N ALA A 96 16.06 -5.79 9.25
CA ALA A 96 16.34 -5.98 7.84
C ALA A 96 16.57 -4.61 7.15
N PRO A 97 17.69 -4.40 6.43
CA PRO A 97 17.99 -3.09 5.83
C PRO A 97 16.95 -2.63 4.80
N LEU A 98 16.36 -3.60 4.09
CA LEU A 98 15.39 -3.39 3.03
C LEU A 98 14.32 -4.49 3.09
N ILE A 99 13.05 -4.10 3.10
CA ILE A 99 11.91 -5.02 3.08
C ILE A 99 11.05 -4.64 1.87
N ALA A 100 10.70 -5.61 1.04
CA ALA A 100 9.84 -5.38 -0.13
C ALA A 100 8.43 -5.93 0.10
N GLN A 101 7.42 -5.24 -0.44
CA GLN A 101 6.01 -5.64 -0.40
C GLN A 101 5.46 -5.76 1.04
N ALA A 102 5.87 -4.85 1.92
CA ALA A 102 5.55 -4.90 3.33
C ALA A 102 4.09 -4.53 3.61
N ALA A 103 3.34 -5.47 4.20
CA ALA A 103 1.98 -5.23 4.64
C ALA A 103 1.94 -4.48 5.98
N LEU A 104 1.28 -3.32 5.99
CA LEU A 104 1.07 -2.45 7.15
C LEU A 104 -0.43 -2.24 7.37
N ALA A 105 -0.86 -2.14 8.62
CA ALA A 105 -2.28 -1.92 8.93
C ALA A 105 -2.48 -1.13 10.22
N ASP A 106 -3.57 -0.37 10.24
CA ASP A 106 -4.07 0.31 11.43
C ASP A 106 -5.59 0.49 11.32
N GLY A 107 -6.32 -0.06 12.29
CA GLY A 107 -7.79 -0.11 12.27
C GLY A 107 -8.32 -0.69 10.95
N PRO A 108 -9.18 0.05 10.22
CA PRO A 108 -9.78 -0.43 8.97
C PRO A 108 -8.81 -0.41 7.79
N TRP A 109 -7.62 0.18 7.93
CA TRP A 109 -6.68 0.40 6.83
C TRP A 109 -5.66 -0.73 6.71
N ILE A 110 -5.36 -1.10 5.47
CA ILE A 110 -4.22 -1.93 5.11
C ILE A 110 -3.53 -1.39 3.87
N GLY A 111 -2.21 -1.43 3.87
CA GLY A 111 -1.36 -0.97 2.79
C GLY A 111 -0.22 -1.95 2.53
N TYR A 112 0.22 -2.04 1.27
CA TYR A 112 1.39 -2.82 0.89
C TYR A 112 2.41 -1.84 0.33
N ALA A 113 3.36 -1.43 1.16
CA ALA A 113 4.44 -0.55 0.72
C ALA A 113 5.37 -1.34 -0.20
N ASP A 114 5.72 -0.78 -1.36
CA ASP A 114 6.66 -1.44 -2.28
C ASP A 114 7.98 -1.73 -1.57
N PHE A 115 8.49 -0.74 -0.81
CA PHE A 115 9.67 -0.90 0.02
C PHE A 115 9.55 -0.21 1.39
N LEU A 116 10.14 -0.83 2.41
CA LEU A 116 10.51 -0.17 3.66
C LEU A 116 12.03 -0.14 3.76
N VAL A 117 12.59 1.05 3.91
CA VAL A 117 14.03 1.27 4.05
C VAL A 117 14.35 1.56 5.51
N ARG A 118 15.29 0.80 6.09
CA ARG A 118 15.77 1.04 7.44
C ARG A 118 16.59 2.33 7.50
N VAL A 119 16.38 3.13 8.55
CA VAL A 119 17.18 4.30 8.89
C VAL A 119 17.68 4.18 10.33
N GLU A 120 18.89 4.68 10.60
CA GLU A 120 19.55 4.58 11.91
C GLU A 120 19.08 5.66 12.91
N THR A 121 17.79 6.01 12.83
CA THR A 121 17.11 6.86 13.80
C THR A 121 16.23 5.97 14.66
N ALA A 122 16.44 5.96 15.97
CA ALA A 122 15.67 5.12 16.88
C ALA A 122 14.17 5.45 16.87
N CYS A 123 13.35 4.44 17.13
CA CYS A 123 11.93 4.59 17.45
C CYS A 123 11.63 3.92 18.80
N PRO A 124 10.41 4.06 19.34
CA PRO A 124 10.03 3.38 20.58
C PRO A 124 10.27 1.87 20.60
N ASN A 125 10.20 1.18 19.45
CA ASN A 125 10.27 -0.28 19.40
C ASN A 125 11.66 -0.83 19.05
N TRP A 126 12.52 -0.04 18.39
CA TRP A 126 13.84 -0.47 17.95
C TRP A 126 14.85 0.68 17.98
N VAL A 127 16.14 0.34 18.02
CA VAL A 127 17.23 1.34 17.92
C VAL A 127 17.42 1.90 16.49
N TRP A 128 16.62 1.42 15.53
CA TRP A 128 16.45 1.93 14.18
C TRP A 128 14.97 2.22 13.91
N SER A 129 14.64 2.78 12.75
CA SER A 129 13.25 2.90 12.27
C SER A 129 13.18 2.65 10.77
N TYR A 130 11.98 2.74 10.20
CA TYR A 130 11.73 2.52 8.79
C TYR A 130 11.06 3.74 8.14
N GLU A 131 11.34 3.93 6.86
CA GLU A 131 10.69 4.91 5.99
C GLU A 131 10.08 4.18 4.79
N PRO A 132 8.82 4.50 4.41
CA PRO A 132 8.17 3.90 3.26
C PRO A 132 8.66 4.52 1.95
N TRP A 133 8.91 3.68 0.96
CA TRP A 133 9.36 4.06 -0.38
C TRP A 133 8.45 3.35 -1.40
N ASP A 134 7.96 4.08 -2.40
CA ASP A 134 6.93 3.60 -3.33
C ASP A 134 7.38 3.84 -4.78
N ALA A 135 7.31 2.82 -5.63
CA ALA A 135 7.72 2.90 -7.03
C ALA A 135 6.55 3.35 -7.91
N LYS A 136 6.77 4.35 -8.76
CA LYS A 136 5.74 4.91 -9.64
C LYS A 136 6.31 5.13 -11.03
N LEU A 137 5.67 4.50 -12.01
CA LEU A 137 6.03 4.62 -13.42
C LEU A 137 5.97 6.07 -13.94
N SER A 138 5.13 6.92 -13.33
CA SER A 138 5.02 8.34 -13.67
C SER A 138 6.35 9.08 -13.48
N HIS A 139 6.64 10.03 -14.37
CA HIS A 139 7.87 10.86 -14.29
C HIS A 139 7.77 12.02 -13.29
N SER A 140 6.61 12.21 -12.65
CA SER A 140 6.38 13.24 -11.64
C SER A 140 5.48 12.72 -10.54
N ALA A 141 5.68 13.22 -9.32
CA ALA A 141 4.79 12.91 -8.21
C ALA A 141 3.37 13.41 -8.49
N GLN A 142 2.39 12.54 -8.26
CA GLN A 142 0.98 12.88 -8.34
C GLN A 142 0.41 13.05 -6.92
N PRO A 143 -0.61 13.89 -6.70
CA PRO A 143 -1.23 14.05 -5.39
C PRO A 143 -1.65 12.72 -4.74
N ALA A 144 -2.16 11.77 -5.55
CA ALA A 144 -2.52 10.43 -5.08
C ALA A 144 -1.32 9.64 -4.52
N HIS A 145 -0.13 9.79 -5.10
CA HIS A 145 1.09 9.11 -4.64
C HIS A 145 1.57 9.68 -3.31
N VAL A 146 1.51 11.01 -3.16
CA VAL A 146 1.83 11.71 -1.91
C VAL A 146 0.83 11.34 -0.80
N LEU A 147 -0.44 11.18 -1.13
CA LEU A 147 -1.45 10.68 -0.20
C LEU A 147 -1.13 9.26 0.27
N GLN A 148 -0.76 8.39 -0.66
CA GLN A 148 -0.42 6.99 -0.39
C GLN A 148 0.81 6.87 0.53
N ILE A 149 1.90 7.60 0.22
CA ILE A 149 3.13 7.54 1.02
C ILE A 149 2.92 8.08 2.45
N ALA A 150 2.13 9.14 2.59
CA ALA A 150 1.78 9.70 3.89
C ALA A 150 0.94 8.74 4.73
N LEU A 151 -0.02 8.05 4.11
CA LEU A 151 -0.81 7.03 4.79
C LEU A 151 0.08 5.85 5.22
N TYR A 152 1.01 5.38 4.38
CA TYR A 152 1.98 4.36 4.80
C TYR A 152 2.79 4.78 6.01
N GLY A 153 3.20 6.05 6.10
CA GLY A 153 3.90 6.58 7.29
C GLY A 153 3.06 6.48 8.57
N ASP A 154 1.77 6.79 8.51
CA ASP A 154 0.87 6.63 9.66
C ASP A 154 0.61 5.15 9.97
N LEU A 155 0.45 4.26 8.97
CA LEU A 155 0.31 2.81 9.20
C LEU A 155 1.57 2.22 9.85
N LEU A 156 2.75 2.64 9.40
CA LEU A 156 4.03 2.22 9.96
C LEU A 156 4.20 2.69 11.41
N ALA A 157 3.63 3.84 11.76
CA ALA A 157 3.63 4.35 13.13
C ALA A 157 3.01 3.37 14.12
N ARG A 158 2.01 2.59 13.70
CA ARG A 158 1.39 1.54 14.53
C ARG A 158 2.39 0.45 14.91
N VAL A 159 3.35 0.17 14.02
CA VAL A 159 4.35 -0.89 14.20
C VAL A 159 5.58 -0.40 14.94
N GLN A 160 6.05 0.83 14.67
CA GLN A 160 7.31 1.33 15.21
C GLN A 160 7.14 2.31 16.40
N GLY A 161 5.91 2.74 16.69
CA GLY A 161 5.54 3.62 17.81
C GLY A 161 5.66 5.12 17.51
N ARG A 162 6.22 5.50 16.36
CA ARG A 162 6.27 6.88 15.86
C ARG A 162 6.10 6.92 14.35
N VAL A 163 5.57 8.02 13.83
CA VAL A 163 5.45 8.22 12.37
C VAL A 163 6.83 8.31 11.75
N ALA A 164 6.98 7.74 10.55
CA ALA A 164 8.19 7.92 9.75
C ALA A 164 8.43 9.41 9.46
N GLU A 165 9.69 9.81 9.48
CA GLU A 165 10.05 11.22 9.26
C GLU A 165 9.90 11.58 7.78
N HIS A 166 10.46 10.72 6.92
CA HIS A 166 10.33 10.84 5.49
C HIS A 166 9.60 9.64 4.88
N GLY A 167 9.12 9.85 3.66
CA GLY A 167 8.81 8.80 2.71
C GLY A 167 9.29 9.23 1.33
N ALA A 168 9.49 8.28 0.43
CA ALA A 168 10.04 8.55 -0.89
C ALA A 168 9.16 8.00 -2.01
N LEU A 169 9.12 8.73 -3.13
CA LEU A 169 8.58 8.24 -4.39
C LEU A 169 9.75 7.98 -5.34
N MET A 170 9.84 6.77 -5.85
CA MET A 170 10.80 6.37 -6.88
C MET A 170 10.08 6.48 -8.22
N LEU A 171 10.35 7.55 -8.97
CA LEU A 171 9.66 7.94 -10.18
C LEU A 171 10.37 7.43 -11.44
N GLY A 172 9.62 7.27 -12.53
CA GLY A 172 10.18 6.94 -13.84
C GLY A 172 11.18 8.02 -14.31
N SER A 173 12.31 7.58 -14.87
CA SER A 173 13.30 8.46 -15.51
C SER A 173 13.08 8.50 -17.03
N SER A 174 13.33 9.66 -17.63
CA SER A 174 13.42 9.80 -19.10
C SER A 174 14.79 9.38 -19.65
N ASP A 175 15.81 9.31 -18.80
CA ASP A 175 17.13 8.79 -19.13
C ASP A 175 17.18 7.27 -18.86
N PRO A 176 17.42 6.41 -19.88
CA PRO A 176 17.53 4.97 -19.72
C PRO A 176 18.66 4.51 -18.78
N ALA A 177 19.70 5.33 -18.59
CA ALA A 177 20.81 5.04 -17.68
C ALA A 177 20.45 5.26 -16.21
N VAL A 178 19.39 6.03 -15.92
CA VAL A 178 18.93 6.32 -14.57
C VAL A 178 17.75 5.40 -14.23
N PRO A 179 17.86 4.51 -13.24
CA PRO A 179 16.82 3.52 -12.97
C PRO A 179 15.51 4.16 -12.49
N HIS A 180 15.61 5.22 -11.70
CA HIS A 180 14.50 6.02 -11.19
C HIS A 180 15.00 7.38 -10.68
N VAL A 181 14.09 8.35 -10.55
CA VAL A 181 14.33 9.62 -9.85
C VAL A 181 13.67 9.51 -8.47
N THR A 182 14.42 9.77 -7.40
CA THR A 182 13.86 9.73 -6.04
C THR A 182 13.41 11.12 -5.61
N GLU A 183 12.14 11.27 -5.27
CA GLU A 183 11.62 12.45 -4.57
C GLU A 183 11.34 12.11 -3.10
N LEU A 184 11.96 12.86 -2.18
CA LEU A 184 11.81 12.66 -0.73
C LEU A 184 10.82 13.67 -0.16
N PHE A 185 9.91 13.20 0.70
CA PHE A 185 8.87 14.00 1.32
C PHE A 185 8.97 13.92 2.84
N ARG A 186 8.92 15.07 3.52
CA ARG A 186 8.71 15.08 4.98
C ARG A 186 7.25 14.79 5.27
N LEU A 187 6.98 13.65 5.90
CA LEU A 187 5.60 13.20 6.09
C LEU A 187 4.80 14.13 6.99
N ALA A 188 5.47 14.85 7.90
CA ALA A 188 4.85 15.88 8.73
C ALA A 188 4.14 16.98 7.92
N GLU A 189 4.61 17.29 6.70
CA GLU A 189 4.05 18.36 5.86
C GLU A 189 2.71 17.96 5.21
N VAL A 190 2.47 16.66 5.03
CA VAL A 190 1.31 16.15 4.27
C VAL A 190 0.34 15.29 5.08
N ARG A 191 0.83 14.57 6.10
CA ARG A 191 0.04 13.58 6.86
C ARG A 191 -1.21 14.14 7.53
N HIS A 192 -1.18 15.38 8.00
CA HIS A 192 -2.32 15.98 8.69
C HIS A 192 -3.51 16.18 7.74
N TYR A 193 -3.22 16.58 6.50
CA TYR A 193 -4.21 16.64 5.44
C TYR A 193 -4.75 15.24 5.14
N VAL A 194 -3.87 14.25 4.96
CA VAL A 194 -4.26 12.86 4.64
C VAL A 194 -5.18 12.28 5.73
N ARG A 195 -4.83 12.44 7.01
CA ARG A 195 -5.67 11.99 8.14
C ARG A 195 -7.02 12.71 8.18
N ARG A 196 -7.05 14.00 7.84
CA ARG A 196 -8.32 14.74 7.71
C ARG A 196 -9.12 14.18 6.53
N ALA A 197 -8.51 13.93 5.39
CA ALA A 197 -9.16 13.40 4.20
C ALA A 197 -9.73 12.00 4.43
N ALA A 198 -8.97 11.11 5.08
CA ALA A 198 -9.41 9.78 5.48
C ALA A 198 -10.65 9.80 6.39
N ARG A 199 -10.76 10.80 7.27
CA ARG A 199 -11.95 11.00 8.14
C ARG A 199 -13.18 11.53 7.42
N ARG A 200 -13.07 11.93 6.15
CA ARG A 200 -14.23 12.38 5.35
C ARG A 200 -14.97 11.22 4.70
N LEU A 201 -14.44 9.99 4.78
CA LEU A 201 -15.15 8.80 4.35
C LEU A 201 -16.46 8.70 5.12
N PRO A 202 -17.62 8.71 4.42
CA PRO A 202 -18.92 8.58 5.08
C PRO A 202 -19.02 7.25 5.83
N ASP A 203 -19.69 7.25 6.98
CA ASP A 203 -19.91 6.04 7.77
C ASP A 203 -20.59 4.93 6.96
N ALA A 204 -21.45 5.28 6.00
CA ALA A 204 -22.05 4.34 5.06
C ALA A 204 -21.00 3.64 4.19
N LEU A 205 -20.07 4.38 3.57
CA LEU A 205 -18.98 3.78 2.79
C LEU A 205 -17.99 3.01 3.67
N LEU A 206 -17.78 3.44 4.91
CA LEU A 206 -16.94 2.72 5.86
C LEU A 206 -17.60 1.39 6.26
N ALA A 207 -18.89 1.40 6.60
CA ALA A 207 -19.67 0.21 6.89
C ALA A 207 -19.72 -0.73 5.67
N GLU A 208 -19.91 -0.17 4.47
CA GLU A 208 -19.85 -0.95 3.23
C GLU A 208 -18.45 -1.56 3.01
N ALA A 209 -17.40 -0.79 3.25
CA ALA A 209 -16.04 -1.29 3.09
C ALA A 209 -15.64 -2.31 4.15
N LEU A 210 -16.36 -2.43 5.27
CA LEU A 210 -16.03 -3.33 6.37
C LEU A 210 -16.99 -4.51 6.52
N ALA A 211 -18.17 -4.48 5.89
CA ALA A 211 -19.13 -5.57 6.06
C ALA A 211 -18.62 -6.88 5.46
N PRO A 212 -18.97 -8.02 6.08
CA PRO A 212 -18.56 -9.34 5.61
C PRO A 212 -19.10 -9.63 4.20
N ASP A 213 -18.33 -10.38 3.43
CA ASP A 213 -18.69 -10.86 2.09
C ASP A 213 -19.77 -11.96 2.22
N GLU A 214 -21.05 -11.57 2.31
CA GLU A 214 -22.17 -12.50 2.52
C GLU A 214 -22.35 -13.51 1.39
N ASN A 215 -21.96 -13.16 0.15
CA ASN A 215 -22.06 -14.05 -1.01
C ASN A 215 -21.10 -15.26 -0.94
N ARG A 216 -20.02 -15.18 -0.15
CA ARG A 216 -19.11 -16.32 0.09
C ARG A 216 -19.53 -17.22 1.24
N LEU A 217 -20.48 -16.79 2.07
CA LEU A 217 -21.00 -17.62 3.16
C LEU A 217 -21.95 -18.70 2.62
N LEU A 218 -22.57 -18.46 1.46
CA LEU A 218 -23.46 -19.42 0.80
C LEU A 218 -22.68 -20.49 0.00
N GLU A 219 -21.59 -20.12 -0.68
CA GLU A 219 -20.73 -21.07 -1.42
C GLU A 219 -19.90 -22.01 -0.52
N ALA A 220 -19.79 -21.70 0.78
CA ALA A 220 -19.09 -22.55 1.76
C ALA A 220 -20.03 -23.49 2.53
N ALA A 221 -21.34 -23.43 2.25
CA ALA A 221 -22.37 -24.24 2.88
C ALA A 221 -22.91 -25.37 1.98
N GLU A 222 -22.37 -25.51 0.76
CA GLU A 222 -22.57 -26.64 -0.18
C GLU A 222 -21.30 -27.51 -0.27
#